data_AF-A0A7J6TWD9-F1
#
_entry.id   AF-A0A7J6TWD9-F1
#
_cell.length_a   1.000
_cell.length_b   1.000
_cell.length_c   1.000
_cell.angle_alpha   90.00
_cell.angle_beta   90.00
_cell.angle_gamma   90.00
#
_symmetry.space_group_name_H-M   'P 1'
#
loop_
_entity.id
_entity.type
_entity.pdbx_description
1 polymer ?
#
loop_
_entity_poly.entity_id
_entity_poly.type
_entity_poly.pdbx_seq_one_letter_code
_entity_poly.pdbx_strand_id
1 'polypeptide(L)'
;YSTQALIDLSWCIKYLEACKEKGFEVGDSPSLMVQLAASIQLEFHRRLLIPSAHTSDVLKLYLRTFNSVNVLLGGDRPEAARKIFDWICEPVVAFLQGRSDTVRCVVAAMLEGGSENGWDEDSKPKSDHGPG
;
A
#
# COMPACT_ATOMS: atom_id res chain seq x y z
N TYR A 1 13.91 -2.00 -8.58
CA TYR A 1 12.79 -2.92 -8.84
C TYR A 1 11.61 -2.67 -7.90
N SER A 2 11.82 -2.51 -6.60
CA SER A 2 10.74 -2.32 -5.60
C SER A 2 9.89 -1.04 -5.78
N THR A 3 10.51 0.07 -6.17
CA THR A 3 9.83 1.36 -6.38
C THR A 3 8.84 1.34 -7.55
N GLN A 4 9.09 0.52 -8.58
CA GLN A 4 8.20 0.40 -9.74
C GLN A 4 6.91 -0.34 -9.40
N ALA A 5 6.96 -1.33 -8.50
CA ALA A 5 5.77 -2.03 -8.01
C ALA A 5 4.87 -1.13 -7.16
N LEU A 6 5.46 -0.23 -6.37
CA LEU A 6 4.75 0.83 -5.64
C LEU A 6 4.09 1.85 -6.57
N ILE A 7 4.73 2.17 -7.71
CA ILE A 7 4.17 3.04 -8.75
C ILE A 7 3.05 2.33 -9.52
N ASP A 8 3.19 1.05 -9.84
CA ASP A 8 2.18 0.29 -10.60
C ASP A 8 0.87 0.10 -9.81
N LEU A 9 0.93 0.06 -8.47
CA LEU A 9 -0.27 0.02 -7.62
C LEU A 9 -1.03 1.36 -7.58
N SER A 10 -0.44 2.44 -8.11
CA SER A 10 -1.18 3.68 -8.44
C SER A 10 -2.36 3.40 -9.38
N TRP A 11 -2.26 2.38 -10.25
CA TRP A 11 -3.37 1.99 -11.12
C TRP A 11 -4.55 1.42 -10.33
N CYS A 12 -4.29 0.67 -9.26
CA CYS A 12 -5.35 0.15 -8.39
C CYS A 12 -6.07 1.30 -7.67
N ILE A 13 -5.33 2.32 -7.20
CA ILE A 13 -5.89 3.51 -6.57
C ILE A 13 -6.73 4.31 -7.58
N LYS A 14 -6.22 4.55 -8.79
CA LYS A 14 -6.97 5.24 -9.86
C LYS A 14 -8.20 4.47 -10.33
N TYR A 15 -8.12 3.14 -10.38
CA TYR A 15 -9.26 2.29 -10.72
C TYR A 15 -10.38 2.40 -9.67
N LEU A 16 -9.99 2.51 -8.41
CA LEU A 16 -10.89 2.71 -7.28
C LEU A 16 -11.57 4.09 -7.32
N GLU A 17 -10.80 5.15 -7.59
CA GLU A 17 -11.34 6.50 -7.83
C GLU A 17 -12.31 6.54 -9.01
N ALA A 18 -11.97 5.87 -10.12
CA ALA A 18 -12.83 5.77 -11.30
C ALA A 18 -14.14 4.98 -11.04
N CYS A 19 -14.13 4.02 -10.11
CA CYS A 19 -15.35 3.33 -9.68
C CYS A 19 -16.27 4.29 -8.92
N LYS A 20 -15.72 5.12 -8.02
CA LYS A 20 -16.47 6.15 -7.27
C LYS A 20 -17.12 7.18 -8.20
N GLU A 21 -16.40 7.68 -9.21
CA GLU A 21 -16.94 8.64 -10.19
C GLU A 21 -18.13 8.09 -10.99
N LYS A 22 -18.20 6.78 -11.19
CA LYS A 22 -19.31 6.11 -11.89
C LYS A 22 -20.53 5.86 -10.99
N GLY A 23 -20.54 6.37 -9.76
CA GLY A 23 -21.66 6.20 -8.83
C GLY A 23 -21.75 4.81 -8.22
N PHE A 24 -20.66 4.03 -8.21
CA PHE A 24 -20.61 2.83 -7.39
C PHE A 24 -20.56 3.23 -5.92
N GLU A 25 -21.66 3.04 -5.21
CA GLU A 25 -21.63 3.00 -3.75
C GLU A 25 -20.96 1.68 -3.34
N VAL A 26 -19.63 1.75 -3.18
CA VAL A 26 -18.74 0.65 -2.80
C VAL A 26 -19.15 -0.07 -1.48
N GLY A 27 -20.09 0.50 -0.73
CA GLY A 27 -20.66 -0.08 0.48
C GLY A 27 -21.75 -1.15 0.28
N ASP A 28 -22.41 -1.21 -0.89
CA ASP A 28 -23.65 -1.98 -1.04
C ASP A 28 -23.49 -3.33 -1.77
N SER A 29 -22.37 -3.56 -2.47
CA SER A 29 -22.16 -4.79 -3.23
C SER A 29 -20.93 -5.58 -2.75
N PRO A 30 -21.10 -6.58 -1.87
CA PRO A 30 -19.98 -7.35 -1.31
C PRO A 30 -19.20 -8.13 -2.38
N SER A 31 -19.82 -8.47 -3.52
CA SER A 31 -19.17 -9.19 -4.62
C SER A 31 -18.12 -8.34 -5.34
N LEU A 32 -18.35 -7.04 -5.49
CA LEU A 32 -17.39 -6.12 -6.13
C LEU A 32 -16.14 -5.98 -5.25
N MET A 33 -16.33 -5.88 -3.93
CA MET A 33 -15.22 -5.77 -2.98
C MET A 33 -14.33 -7.00 -2.98
N VAL A 34 -14.92 -8.18 -3.08
CA VAL A 34 -14.19 -9.44 -3.17
C VAL A 34 -13.39 -9.51 -4.48
N GLN A 35 -13.98 -9.11 -5.62
CA GLN A 35 -13.29 -9.11 -6.91
C GLN A 35 -12.11 -8.12 -6.94
N LEU A 36 -12.31 -6.94 -6.37
CA LEU A 36 -11.25 -5.95 -6.22
C LEU A 36 -10.11 -6.51 -5.35
N ALA A 37 -10.45 -7.03 -4.17
CA ALA A 37 -9.45 -7.57 -3.25
C ALA A 37 -8.65 -8.68 -3.93
N ALA A 38 -9.31 -9.61 -4.61
CA ALA A 38 -8.66 -10.69 -5.34
C ALA A 38 -7.72 -10.16 -6.45
N SER A 39 -8.13 -9.11 -7.17
CA SER A 39 -7.31 -8.51 -8.23
C SER A 39 -6.05 -7.84 -7.67
N ILE A 40 -6.18 -7.11 -6.57
CA ILE A 40 -5.04 -6.46 -5.90
C ILE A 40 -4.10 -7.51 -5.30
N GLN A 41 -4.65 -8.52 -4.64
CA GLN A 41 -3.88 -9.63 -4.08
C GLN A 41 -3.08 -10.36 -5.17
N LEU A 42 -3.66 -10.57 -6.36
CA LEU A 42 -2.94 -11.17 -7.49
C LEU A 42 -1.71 -10.32 -7.86
N GLU A 43 -1.86 -9.00 -7.94
CA GLU A 43 -0.72 -8.11 -8.22
C GLU A 43 0.32 -8.09 -7.11
N PHE A 44 -0.10 -8.18 -5.83
CA PHE A 44 0.84 -8.34 -4.71
C PHE A 44 1.70 -9.59 -4.90
N HIS A 45 1.10 -10.75 -5.20
CA HIS A 45 1.85 -11.98 -5.42
C HIS A 45 2.81 -11.90 -6.62
N ARG A 46 2.41 -11.21 -7.69
CA ARG A 46 3.22 -11.12 -8.92
C ARG A 46 4.41 -10.18 -8.77
N ARG A 47 4.27 -9.08 -8.03
CA ARG A 47 5.24 -7.97 -8.07
C ARG A 47 5.93 -7.69 -6.75
N LEU A 48 5.30 -8.02 -5.62
CA LEU A 48 5.75 -7.59 -4.30
C LEU A 48 6.10 -8.75 -3.38
N LEU A 49 5.27 -9.79 -3.31
CA LEU A 49 5.43 -10.91 -2.37
C LEU A 49 6.39 -11.97 -2.94
N ILE A 50 7.57 -11.51 -3.35
CA ILE A 50 8.66 -12.34 -3.86
C ILE A 50 9.80 -12.38 -2.85
N PRO A 51 10.60 -13.46 -2.79
CA PRO A 51 11.65 -13.61 -1.78
C PRO A 51 12.67 -12.46 -1.75
N SER A 52 12.95 -11.87 -2.92
CA SER A 52 13.90 -10.76 -3.07
C SER A 52 13.35 -9.38 -2.70
N ALA A 53 12.06 -9.27 -2.38
CA ALA A 53 11.49 -7.99 -1.96
C ALA A 53 12.09 -7.52 -0.63
N HIS A 54 12.31 -6.22 -0.49
CA HIS A 54 12.77 -5.64 0.76
C HIS A 54 11.58 -5.43 1.71
N THR A 55 11.71 -5.89 2.95
CA THR A 55 10.68 -5.80 3.99
C THR A 55 10.17 -4.38 4.20
N SER A 56 11.06 -3.39 4.14
CA SER A 56 10.70 -1.96 4.25
C SER A 56 9.74 -1.51 3.15
N ASP A 57 9.94 -1.95 1.91
CA ASP A 57 9.07 -1.55 0.80
C ASP A 57 7.70 -2.21 0.88
N VAL A 58 7.66 -3.48 1.33
CA VAL A 58 6.41 -4.19 1.60
C VAL A 58 5.61 -3.50 2.71
N LEU A 59 6.29 -3.04 3.78
CA LEU A 59 5.68 -2.27 4.86
C LEU A 59 5.17 -0.90 4.39
N LYS A 60 5.94 -0.18 3.57
CA LYS A 60 5.52 1.09 2.95
C LYS A 60 4.25 0.90 2.14
N LEU A 61 4.16 -0.17 1.35
CA LEU A 61 2.95 -0.46 0.58
C LEU A 61 1.77 -0.79 1.48
N TYR A 62 1.96 -1.61 2.51
CA TYR A 62 0.91 -1.97 3.46
C TYR A 62 0.26 -0.70 4.04
N LEU A 63 1.07 0.27 4.48
CA LEU A 63 0.58 1.54 5.00
C LEU A 63 -0.10 2.42 3.94
N ARG A 64 0.48 2.51 2.73
CA ARG A 64 -0.12 3.27 1.62
C ARG A 64 -1.48 2.69 1.22
N THR A 65 -1.61 1.37 1.24
CA THR A 65 -2.86 0.66 0.90
C THR A 65 -3.97 1.04 1.89
N PHE A 66 -3.67 1.10 3.20
CA PHE A 66 -4.66 1.55 4.19
C PHE A 66 -5.16 2.96 3.91
N ASN A 67 -4.24 3.90 3.68
CA ASN A 67 -4.58 5.29 3.38
C ASN A 67 -5.46 5.40 2.12
N SER A 68 -5.13 4.66 1.06
CA SER A 68 -5.91 4.66 -0.18
C SER A 68 -7.30 4.05 -0.01
N VAL A 69 -7.42 2.94 0.72
CA VAL A 69 -8.72 2.31 1.01
C VAL A 69 -9.59 3.24 1.86
N ASN A 70 -9.01 3.95 2.82
CA ASN A 70 -9.71 4.91 3.67
C ASN A 70 -10.23 6.12 2.86
N VAL A 71 -9.44 6.64 1.92
CA VAL A 71 -9.87 7.72 1.00
C VAL A 71 -10.98 7.25 0.05
N LEU A 72 -10.87 6.03 -0.48
CA LEU A 72 -11.85 5.48 -1.41
C LEU A 72 -13.25 5.39 -0.80
N LEU A 73 -13.34 4.82 0.40
CA LEU A 73 -14.62 4.45 1.01
C LEU A 73 -15.34 5.63 1.66
N GLY A 74 -14.75 6.82 1.57
CA GLY A 74 -15.15 8.01 2.30
C GLY A 74 -14.78 7.83 3.77
N GLY A 75 -14.04 8.77 4.33
CA GLY A 75 -13.60 8.73 5.74
C GLY A 75 -14.75 8.58 6.76
N ASP A 76 -16.00 8.67 6.30
CA ASP A 76 -17.24 8.44 7.06
C ASP A 76 -17.52 6.96 7.37
N ARG A 77 -16.82 6.00 6.76
CA ARG A 77 -17.00 4.54 6.99
C ARG A 77 -15.68 3.81 7.33
N PRO A 78 -15.03 4.15 8.45
CA PRO A 78 -13.73 3.57 8.82
C PRO A 78 -13.78 2.05 9.01
N GLU A 79 -14.88 1.49 9.51
CA GLU A 79 -15.03 0.05 9.72
C GLU A 79 -15.07 -0.73 8.40
N ALA A 80 -15.76 -0.19 7.38
CA ALA A 80 -15.78 -0.79 6.05
C ALA A 80 -14.39 -0.73 5.40
N ALA A 81 -13.71 0.42 5.54
CA ALA A 81 -12.34 0.58 5.09
C ALA A 81 -11.39 -0.41 5.75
N ARG A 82 -11.51 -0.60 7.06
CA ARG A 82 -10.71 -1.56 7.80
C ARG A 82 -10.94 -2.99 7.30
N LYS A 83 -12.19 -3.41 7.16
CA LYS A 83 -12.53 -4.77 6.70
C LYS A 83 -11.95 -5.07 5.31
N ILE A 84 -12.05 -4.10 4.40
CA ILE A 84 -11.58 -4.23 3.02
C ILE A 84 -10.05 -4.26 2.99
N PHE A 85 -9.42 -3.40 3.77
CA PHE A 85 -7.97 -3.39 3.93
C PHE A 85 -7.46 -4.73 4.47
N ASP A 86 -8.08 -5.26 5.53
CA ASP A 86 -7.69 -6.54 6.13
C ASP A 86 -7.80 -7.68 5.10
N TRP A 87 -8.83 -7.68 4.26
CA TRP A 87 -8.94 -8.64 3.15
C TRP A 87 -7.83 -8.46 2.11
N ILE A 88 -7.62 -7.24 1.60
CA ILE A 88 -6.59 -6.97 0.58
C ILE A 88 -5.18 -7.36 1.09
N CYS A 89 -4.88 -7.04 2.34
CA CYS A 89 -3.54 -7.19 2.90
C CYS A 89 -3.29 -8.53 3.61
N GLU A 90 -4.25 -9.44 3.68
CA GLU A 90 -4.06 -10.80 4.23
C GLU A 90 -2.76 -11.49 3.73
N PRO A 91 -2.47 -11.57 2.42
CA PRO A 91 -1.25 -12.22 1.96
C PRO A 91 0.02 -11.39 2.25
N VAL A 92 -0.10 -10.07 2.38
CA VAL A 92 1.02 -9.19 2.76
C VAL A 92 1.40 -9.44 4.22
N VAL A 93 0.41 -9.58 5.10
CA VAL A 93 0.64 -9.90 6.52
C VAL A 93 1.28 -11.29 6.64
N ALA A 94 0.76 -12.30 5.95
CA ALA A 94 1.34 -13.64 5.94
C ALA A 94 2.80 -13.62 5.48
N PHE A 95 3.12 -12.87 4.41
CA PHE A 95 4.49 -12.70 3.93
C PHE A 95 5.41 -12.04 4.97
N LEU A 96 4.95 -10.95 5.61
CA LEU A 96 5.73 -10.23 6.62
C LEU A 96 5.95 -11.05 7.90
N GLN A 97 4.99 -11.87 8.31
CA GLN A 97 5.13 -12.79 9.45
C GLN A 97 6.21 -13.85 9.20
N GLY A 98 6.42 -14.26 7.95
CA GLY A 98 7.48 -15.18 7.57
C GLY A 98 8.89 -14.58 7.57
N ARG A 99 9.03 -13.26 7.76
CA ARG A 99 10.32 -12.55 7.67
C ARG A 99 10.85 -12.15 9.04
N SER A 100 12.05 -12.63 9.35
CA SER A 100 12.71 -12.39 10.64
C SER A 100 13.09 -10.93 10.90
N ASP A 101 13.19 -10.11 9.86
CA ASP A 101 13.59 -8.70 9.94
C ASP A 101 12.41 -7.73 10.05
N THR A 102 11.16 -8.20 9.95
CA THR A 102 9.95 -7.38 9.99
C THR A 102 9.87 -6.49 11.22
N VAL A 103 10.05 -7.05 12.43
CA VAL A 103 9.98 -6.26 13.67
C VAL A 103 11.03 -5.16 13.69
N ARG A 104 12.26 -5.46 13.24
CA ARG A 104 13.35 -4.47 13.17
C ARG A 104 12.99 -3.34 12.21
N CYS A 105 12.44 -3.66 11.04
CA CYS A 105 12.01 -2.66 10.07
C CYS A 105 10.86 -1.79 10.59
N VAL A 106 9.90 -2.36 11.32
CA VAL A 106 8.80 -1.59 11.95
C VAL A 106 9.33 -0.67 13.05
N VAL A 107 10.21 -1.16 13.91
CA VAL A 107 10.80 -0.33 14.97
C VAL A 107 11.66 0.79 14.37
N ALA A 108 12.47 0.49 13.35
CA ALA A 108 13.24 1.49 12.63
C ALA A 108 12.32 2.57 12.02
N ALA A 109 11.20 2.17 11.41
CA ALA A 109 10.18 3.08 10.88
C ALA A 109 9.67 4.07 11.92
N MET A 110 9.37 3.57 13.12
CA MET A 110 8.81 4.37 14.22
C MET A 110 9.84 5.31 14.83
N LEU A 111 11.10 4.90 14.88
CA LEU A 111 12.20 5.69 15.44
C LEU A 111 12.71 6.76 14.45
N GLU A 112 12.78 6.43 13.16
CA GLU A 112 13.18 7.36 12.10
C GLU A 112 12.04 8.33 11.72
N GLY A 113 10.78 7.93 11.94
CA GLY A 113 9.56 8.61 11.48
C GLY A 113 8.79 9.41 12.53
N GLY A 114 9.46 10.05 13.49
CA GLY A 114 8.82 10.93 14.49
C GLY A 114 8.17 12.22 13.93
N SER A 115 8.06 12.38 12.61
CA SER A 115 7.36 13.47 11.95
C SER A 115 6.23 12.91 11.10
N GLU A 116 5.00 13.24 11.49
CA GLU A 116 3.73 13.04 10.79
C GLU A 116 3.79 12.37 9.40
N ASN A 117 3.35 11.11 9.35
CA ASN A 117 2.68 10.48 8.22
C ASN A 117 3.32 10.67 6.83
N GLY A 118 4.29 9.80 6.52
CA GLY A 118 4.37 9.24 5.17
C GLY A 118 5.72 8.90 4.59
N TRP A 119 6.69 8.31 5.32
CA TRP A 119 7.92 7.74 4.72
C TRP A 119 8.50 8.60 3.58
N ASP A 120 8.71 9.88 3.86
CA ASP A 120 9.27 10.84 2.92
C ASP A 120 10.68 10.38 2.52
N GLU A 121 10.81 9.95 1.26
CA GLU A 121 12.03 10.16 0.46
C GLU A 121 11.69 9.84 -1.01
N ASP A 122 11.08 10.81 -1.69
CA ASP A 122 11.21 10.98 -3.15
C ASP A 122 11.78 12.38 -3.46
N SER A 123 12.73 12.86 -2.64
CA SER A 123 13.37 14.16 -2.83
C SER A 123 14.77 14.20 -2.23
N LYS A 124 15.71 13.46 -2.81
CA LYS A 124 17.11 13.88 -2.76
C LYS A 124 17.41 14.66 -4.05
N PRO A 125 17.60 15.99 -4.03
CA PRO A 125 18.08 16.69 -5.20
C PRO A 125 19.46 16.14 -5.55
N LYS A 126 19.66 15.81 -6.84
CA LYS A 126 21.01 15.53 -7.37
C LYS A 126 21.88 16.72 -7.01
N SER A 127 22.86 16.53 -6.13
CA SER A 127 23.90 17.50 -5.86
C SER A 127 24.69 17.67 -7.16
N ASP A 128 24.43 18.77 -7.86
CA ASP A 128 25.18 19.20 -9.02
C ASP A 128 26.60 19.55 -8.56
N HIS A 129 27.54 18.61 -8.75
CA HIS A 129 28.96 18.90 -8.62
C HIS A 129 29.39 19.60 -9.91
N GLY A 130 29.34 20.94 -9.90
CA GLY A 130 30.04 21.71 -10.92
C GLY A 130 31.56 21.50 -10.80
N PRO A 131 32.29 21.34 -11.92
CA PRO A 131 33.66 21.82 -12.00
C PRO A 131 33.58 23.31 -12.45
N GLY A 132 34.22 24.25 -11.78
CA GLY A 132 35.67 24.28 -11.60
C GLY A 132 36.27 25.00 -12.80
#